data_AF-U5ETX2-F1
#
_entry.id   AF-U5ETX2-F1
#
_cell.length_a   1.000
_cell.length_b   1.000
_cell.length_c   1.000
_cell.angle_alpha   90.00
_cell.angle_beta   90.00
_cell.angle_gamma   90.00
#
_symmetry.space_group_name_H-M   'P 1'
#
loop_
_entity.id
_entity.type
_entity.pdbx_description
1 polymer ?
#
loop_
_entity_poly.entity_id
_entity_poly.type
_entity_poly.pdbx_seq_one_letter_code
_entity_poly.pdbx_strand_id
1 'polypeptide(L)'
;ANGEAKTNSKVKKHLCEEKQREKQIEDQLAKQIQGGSSIDEKFSLVYKKLVDSEKENKRLQLAQKQFERCFDSLKKEKENLQLEYNKTILGKSKLESLCRELQKQNKQIKDESISRIKEEEQKRLETQEKFQKSLNEIQAIMDENNEKNKQLKEDNVEMAKKFKFILEQYELRDQQMDKINKQMDLVTQLNEAKLAKVEMEKQAEKEKFLAEKEIIMTELKQVKKQLADLQQIEHHLRQEVNLYSDKYGEFQDSLKKNQNIFVGYKSDMEKMSKKIHKLEKETAQWKAKFEKSNAVALDLLSEKQVRDEHIAKSARQLFQLQKLCRTLQNERTAYFNTLKENSIELPKIVEVPCKMPELDTSKDNELKKIEDERLEKMSKTCAELKQKMSQLQGEIDAHDNKKKKNDSVNNHDEIKVEEKEDLVKEELNEQSNNNENPENHIQSAINDVENVD
;
A
#
# COMPACT_ATOMS: atom_id res chain seq x y z
N ALA A 1 -162.40 69.70 22.71
CA ALA A 1 -163.12 68.57 22.09
C ALA A 1 -164.16 67.94 23.04
N ASN A 2 -163.87 66.80 23.70
CA ASN A 2 -164.92 66.00 24.38
C ASN A 2 -165.37 66.54 25.76
N GLY A 3 -164.75 67.61 26.26
CA GLY A 3 -165.11 68.25 27.53
C GLY A 3 -166.17 69.34 27.37
N GLU A 4 -166.06 70.19 26.35
CA GLU A 4 -166.88 71.41 26.21
C GLU A 4 -168.36 71.14 25.93
N ALA A 5 -168.71 70.01 25.29
CA ALA A 5 -170.10 69.63 25.08
C ALA A 5 -170.85 69.33 26.39
N LYS A 6 -170.16 68.73 27.38
CA LYS A 6 -170.75 68.36 28.67
C LYS A 6 -170.94 69.55 29.62
N THR A 7 -170.11 70.59 29.52
CA THR A 7 -170.29 71.82 30.33
C THR A 7 -171.48 72.63 29.83
N ASN A 8 -171.58 72.86 28.51
CA ASN A 8 -172.62 73.69 27.91
C ASN A 8 -174.05 73.13 28.13
N SER A 9 -174.19 71.79 28.12
CA SER A 9 -175.43 71.09 28.49
C SER A 9 -175.87 71.36 29.94
N LYS A 10 -174.92 71.31 30.91
CA LYS A 10 -175.21 71.58 32.33
C LYS A 10 -175.65 73.03 32.57
N VAL A 11 -175.04 73.99 31.89
CA VAL A 11 -175.40 75.43 32.01
C VAL A 11 -176.84 75.68 31.57
N LYS A 12 -177.27 75.13 30.42
CA LYS A 12 -178.68 75.25 29.97
C LYS A 12 -179.69 74.63 30.94
N LYS A 13 -179.33 73.52 31.61
CA LYS A 13 -180.20 72.88 32.61
C LYS A 13 -180.37 73.74 33.86
N HIS A 14 -179.27 74.32 34.36
CA HIS A 14 -179.29 75.23 35.52
C HIS A 14 -180.23 76.42 35.30
N LEU A 15 -180.09 77.11 34.15
CA LEU A 15 -180.87 78.30 33.82
C LEU A 15 -182.39 78.06 33.76
N CYS A 16 -182.81 76.84 33.43
CA CYS A 16 -184.21 76.44 33.39
C CYS A 16 -184.76 76.17 34.81
N GLU A 17 -184.00 75.42 35.63
CA GLU A 17 -184.35 75.16 37.03
C GLU A 17 -184.36 76.44 37.89
N GLU A 18 -183.55 77.42 37.52
CA GLU A 18 -183.44 78.72 38.19
C GLU A 18 -184.70 79.56 37.95
N LYS A 19 -185.12 79.73 36.68
CA LYS A 19 -186.41 80.37 36.33
C LYS A 19 -187.63 79.69 36.95
N GLN A 20 -187.60 78.36 37.11
CA GLN A 20 -188.71 77.64 37.72
C GLN A 20 -188.79 77.86 39.24
N ARG A 21 -187.66 78.06 39.93
CA ARG A 21 -187.63 78.46 41.35
C ARG A 21 -188.06 79.91 41.54
N GLU A 22 -187.59 80.81 40.68
CA GLU A 22 -187.96 82.23 40.66
C GLU A 22 -189.48 82.40 40.61
N LYS A 23 -190.15 81.73 39.66
CA LYS A 23 -191.62 81.74 39.55
C LYS A 23 -192.36 81.15 40.75
N GLN A 24 -191.80 80.11 41.39
CA GLN A 24 -192.37 79.56 42.64
C GLN A 24 -192.24 80.50 43.83
N ILE A 25 -191.24 81.40 43.84
CA ILE A 25 -191.07 82.42 44.88
C ILE A 25 -192.09 83.55 44.68
N GLU A 26 -192.36 83.96 43.43
CA GLU A 26 -193.45 84.90 43.11
C GLU A 26 -194.81 84.39 43.58
N ASP A 27 -195.20 83.16 43.21
CA ASP A 27 -196.48 82.55 43.59
C ASP A 27 -196.68 82.45 45.12
N GLN A 28 -195.59 82.22 45.87
CA GLN A 28 -195.63 82.19 47.34
C GLN A 28 -195.78 83.59 47.94
N LEU A 29 -195.05 84.60 47.45
CA LEU A 29 -195.16 85.98 47.93
C LEU A 29 -196.55 86.55 47.66
N ALA A 30 -197.11 86.33 46.47
CA ALA A 30 -198.45 86.77 46.10
C ALA A 30 -199.52 86.24 47.08
N LYS A 31 -199.46 84.94 47.42
CA LYS A 31 -200.38 84.32 48.39
C LYS A 31 -200.25 84.88 49.80
N GLN A 32 -199.02 85.16 50.28
CA GLN A 32 -198.82 85.73 51.62
C GLN A 32 -199.36 87.18 51.72
N ILE A 33 -199.28 87.96 50.64
CA ILE A 33 -199.81 89.34 50.58
C ILE A 33 -201.35 89.36 50.55
N GLN A 34 -201.99 88.33 49.99
CA GLN A 34 -203.45 88.32 49.79
C GLN A 34 -204.26 88.18 51.10
N GLY A 35 -203.65 87.66 52.18
CA GLY A 35 -204.28 87.46 53.48
C GLY A 35 -204.31 88.67 54.43
N GLY A 36 -203.63 89.77 54.10
CA GLY A 36 -203.74 91.03 54.88
C GLY A 36 -205.11 91.70 54.65
N SER A 37 -205.74 92.17 55.73
CA SER A 37 -207.04 92.86 55.66
C SER A 37 -206.90 94.37 55.47
N SER A 38 -205.73 94.94 55.77
CA SER A 38 -205.38 96.34 55.48
C SER A 38 -204.22 96.47 54.49
N ILE A 39 -204.09 97.65 53.86
CA ILE A 39 -203.00 97.99 52.94
C ILE A 39 -201.66 98.08 53.69
N ASP A 40 -201.64 98.61 54.91
CA ASP A 40 -200.42 98.72 55.73
C ASP A 40 -199.82 97.35 56.08
N GLU A 41 -200.64 96.35 56.35
CA GLU A 41 -200.18 94.98 56.64
C GLU A 41 -199.43 94.38 55.44
N LYS A 42 -199.94 94.64 54.22
CA LYS A 42 -199.34 94.18 52.96
C LYS A 42 -198.03 94.89 52.69
N PHE A 43 -197.98 96.20 52.90
CA PHE A 43 -196.75 96.97 52.77
C PHE A 43 -195.68 96.55 53.79
N SER A 44 -196.07 96.37 55.06
CA SER A 44 -195.20 95.90 56.15
C SER A 44 -194.61 94.51 55.85
N LEU A 45 -195.42 93.58 55.32
CA LEU A 45 -194.96 92.25 54.91
C LEU A 45 -193.94 92.30 53.76
N VAL A 46 -194.19 93.12 52.72
CA VAL A 46 -193.25 93.31 51.60
C VAL A 46 -191.96 93.97 52.07
N TYR A 47 -192.04 95.01 52.90
CA TYR A 47 -190.87 95.68 53.50
C TYR A 47 -190.02 94.69 54.31
N LYS A 48 -190.66 93.86 55.16
CA LYS A 48 -189.97 92.81 55.92
C LYS A 48 -189.28 91.79 55.01
N LYS A 49 -189.95 91.32 53.94
CA LYS A 49 -189.37 90.40 52.95
C LYS A 49 -188.19 91.00 52.20
N LEU A 50 -188.24 92.28 51.82
CA LEU A 50 -187.12 92.99 51.20
C LEU A 50 -185.93 93.13 52.16
N VAL A 51 -186.19 93.50 53.41
CA VAL A 51 -185.17 93.60 54.47
C VAL A 51 -184.52 92.24 54.75
N ASP A 52 -185.30 91.15 54.80
CA ASP A 52 -184.76 89.80 55.04
C ASP A 52 -184.01 89.26 53.80
N SER A 53 -184.44 89.60 52.59
CA SER A 53 -183.70 89.32 51.35
C SER A 53 -182.36 90.05 51.29
N GLU A 54 -182.32 91.33 51.69
CA GLU A 54 -181.09 92.14 51.73
C GLU A 54 -180.11 91.64 52.80
N LYS A 55 -180.61 91.16 53.95
CA LYS A 55 -179.77 90.45 54.96
C LYS A 55 -179.17 89.18 54.37
N GLU A 56 -179.95 88.38 53.65
CA GLU A 56 -179.48 87.13 53.05
C GLU A 56 -178.50 87.37 51.90
N ASN A 57 -178.72 88.39 51.06
CA ASN A 57 -177.77 88.82 50.03
C ASN A 57 -176.44 89.26 50.67
N LYS A 58 -176.48 90.07 51.74
CA LYS A 58 -175.28 90.40 52.54
C LYS A 58 -174.60 89.15 53.13
N ARG A 59 -175.37 88.16 53.63
CA ARG A 59 -174.83 86.87 54.13
C ARG A 59 -174.13 86.08 53.02
N LEU A 60 -174.72 86.03 51.83
CA LEU A 60 -174.17 85.34 50.66
C LEU A 60 -172.92 86.05 50.12
N GLN A 61 -172.89 87.39 50.07
CA GLN A 61 -171.69 88.15 49.71
C GLN A 61 -170.53 87.95 50.70
N LEU A 62 -170.83 87.82 52.00
CA LEU A 62 -169.83 87.47 53.02
C LEU A 62 -169.31 86.04 52.82
N ALA A 63 -170.20 85.08 52.54
CA ALA A 63 -169.83 83.70 52.23
C ALA A 63 -169.00 83.59 50.94
N GLN A 64 -169.37 84.32 49.87
CA GLN A 64 -168.59 84.41 48.64
C GLN A 64 -167.17 84.92 48.93
N LYS A 65 -167.04 86.05 49.63
CA LYS A 65 -165.72 86.62 50.01
C LYS A 65 -164.91 85.68 50.91
N GLN A 66 -165.56 84.81 51.69
CA GLN A 66 -164.89 83.75 52.45
C GLN A 66 -164.41 82.61 51.53
N PHE A 67 -165.23 82.16 50.58
CA PHE A 67 -164.83 81.14 49.61
C PHE A 67 -163.72 81.61 48.66
N GLU A 68 -163.76 82.87 48.20
CA GLU A 68 -162.68 83.49 47.40
C GLU A 68 -161.36 83.48 48.16
N ARG A 69 -161.35 83.90 49.44
CA ARG A 69 -160.16 83.82 50.32
C ARG A 69 -159.66 82.39 50.51
N CYS A 70 -160.56 81.42 50.71
CA CYS A 70 -160.17 80.00 50.80
C CYS A 70 -159.56 79.49 49.48
N PHE A 71 -160.13 79.89 48.33
CA PHE A 71 -159.63 79.49 47.02
C PHE A 71 -158.23 80.07 46.72
N ASP A 72 -158.02 81.35 47.02
CA ASP A 72 -156.69 81.98 46.91
C ASP A 72 -155.66 81.36 47.87
N SER A 73 -156.09 80.95 49.07
CA SER A 73 -155.23 80.23 50.02
C SER A 73 -154.83 78.86 49.48
N LEU A 74 -155.80 78.05 49.03
CA LEU A 74 -155.57 76.73 48.43
C LEU A 74 -154.73 76.80 47.15
N LYS A 75 -154.89 77.87 46.34
CA LYS A 75 -154.08 78.11 45.15
C LYS A 75 -152.61 78.35 45.53
N LYS A 76 -152.35 79.24 46.51
CA LYS A 76 -150.99 79.51 47.02
C LYS A 76 -150.37 78.28 47.67
N GLU A 77 -151.15 77.50 48.41
CA GLU A 77 -150.71 76.23 49.00
C GLU A 77 -150.30 75.23 47.92
N LYS A 78 -151.10 75.05 46.86
CA LYS A 78 -150.77 74.22 45.71
C LYS A 78 -149.50 74.70 44.99
N GLU A 79 -149.35 76.00 44.78
CA GLU A 79 -148.16 76.59 44.14
C GLU A 79 -146.90 76.34 45.00
N ASN A 80 -147.01 76.49 46.33
CA ASN A 80 -145.93 76.21 47.27
C ASN A 80 -145.56 74.71 47.32
N LEU A 81 -146.56 73.82 47.35
CA LEU A 81 -146.34 72.36 47.28
C LEU A 81 -145.68 71.94 45.95
N GLN A 82 -146.03 72.57 44.83
CA GLN A 82 -145.38 72.33 43.54
C GLN A 82 -143.91 72.78 43.54
N LEU A 83 -143.59 73.91 44.19
CA LEU A 83 -142.21 74.37 44.35
C LEU A 83 -141.37 73.42 45.22
N GLU A 84 -141.88 73.00 46.37
CA GLU A 84 -141.18 72.04 47.24
C GLU A 84 -141.06 70.64 46.60
N TYR A 85 -142.05 70.21 45.81
CA TYR A 85 -141.95 68.98 45.00
C TYR A 85 -140.84 69.07 43.94
N ASN A 86 -140.80 70.16 43.16
CA ASN A 86 -139.76 70.39 42.14
C ASN A 86 -138.35 70.46 42.77
N LYS A 87 -138.23 71.14 43.91
CA LYS A 87 -137.01 71.24 44.73
C LYS A 87 -136.57 69.87 45.27
N THR A 88 -137.52 69.04 45.70
CA THR A 88 -137.27 67.66 46.15
C THR A 88 -136.78 66.77 45.00
N ILE A 89 -137.37 66.88 43.81
CA ILE A 89 -136.87 66.18 42.60
C ILE A 89 -135.44 66.61 42.28
N LEU A 90 -135.15 67.90 42.30
CA LEU A 90 -133.80 68.41 41.99
C LEU A 90 -132.77 67.94 43.04
N GLY A 91 -133.14 67.92 44.32
CA GLY A 91 -132.34 67.35 45.40
C GLY A 91 -132.07 65.86 45.21
N LYS A 92 -133.11 65.08 44.91
CA LYS A 92 -133.00 63.64 44.59
C LYS A 92 -132.08 63.39 43.39
N SER A 93 -132.26 64.13 42.29
CA SER A 93 -131.44 63.98 41.08
C SER A 93 -129.95 64.27 41.34
N LYS A 94 -129.65 65.32 42.13
CA LYS A 94 -128.27 65.62 42.57
C LYS A 94 -127.68 64.52 43.45
N LEU A 95 -128.46 63.97 44.39
CA LEU A 95 -128.03 62.86 45.24
C LEU A 95 -127.82 61.57 44.44
N GLU A 96 -128.69 61.24 43.49
CA GLU A 96 -128.52 60.08 42.60
C GLU A 96 -127.27 60.23 41.71
N SER A 97 -126.99 61.43 41.21
CA SER A 97 -125.77 61.71 40.45
C SER A 97 -124.51 61.57 41.32
N LEU A 98 -124.52 62.13 42.53
CA LEU A 98 -123.42 62.02 43.50
C LEU A 98 -123.17 60.56 43.92
N CYS A 99 -124.23 59.79 44.20
CA CYS A 99 -124.12 58.38 44.54
C CYS A 99 -123.56 57.54 43.38
N ARG A 100 -123.94 57.84 42.12
CA ARG A 100 -123.38 57.16 40.94
C ARG A 100 -121.90 57.48 40.75
N GLU A 101 -121.48 58.74 40.89
CA GLU A 101 -120.08 59.10 40.78
C GLU A 101 -119.25 58.57 41.95
N LEU A 102 -119.78 58.56 43.18
CA LEU A 102 -119.14 57.93 44.33
C LEU A 102 -118.99 56.41 44.16
N GLN A 103 -119.98 55.72 43.59
CA GLN A 103 -119.89 54.30 43.23
C GLN A 103 -118.82 54.06 42.13
N LYS A 104 -118.77 54.92 41.12
CA LYS A 104 -117.76 54.89 40.05
C LYS A 104 -116.34 55.10 40.59
N GLN A 105 -116.14 56.08 41.47
CA GLN A 105 -114.86 56.31 42.15
C GLN A 105 -114.47 55.16 43.07
N ASN A 106 -115.41 54.62 43.87
CA ASN A 106 -115.16 53.42 44.69
C ASN A 106 -114.79 52.20 43.85
N LYS A 107 -115.38 52.04 42.66
CA LYS A 107 -114.98 50.99 41.73
C LYS A 107 -113.58 51.25 41.18
N GLN A 108 -113.31 52.47 40.68
CA GLN A 108 -112.01 52.84 40.13
C GLN A 108 -110.87 52.65 41.15
N ILE A 109 -111.07 53.04 42.41
CA ILE A 109 -110.09 52.85 43.49
C ILE A 109 -109.84 51.36 43.77
N LYS A 110 -110.87 50.51 43.70
CA LYS A 110 -110.71 49.05 43.84
C LYS A 110 -109.98 48.44 42.64
N ASP A 111 -110.38 48.80 41.42
CA ASP A 111 -109.79 48.32 40.19
C ASP A 111 -108.29 48.75 40.10
N GLU A 112 -107.96 49.99 40.46
CA GLU A 112 -106.59 50.50 40.54
C GLU A 112 -105.78 49.83 41.65
N SER A 113 -106.34 49.66 42.85
CA SER A 113 -105.67 48.96 43.96
C SER A 113 -105.31 47.52 43.59
N ILE A 114 -106.26 46.78 43.00
CA ILE A 114 -106.03 45.42 42.48
C ILE A 114 -104.97 45.42 41.37
N SER A 115 -104.99 46.42 40.47
CA SER A 115 -103.97 46.55 39.43
C SER A 115 -102.57 46.81 40.01
N ARG A 116 -102.48 47.69 41.02
CA ARG A 116 -101.20 48.06 41.66
C ARG A 116 -100.60 46.89 42.46
N ILE A 117 -101.43 46.13 43.17
CA ILE A 117 -101.01 44.89 43.86
C ILE A 117 -100.44 43.88 42.85
N LYS A 118 -101.11 43.68 41.70
CA LYS A 118 -100.60 42.80 40.63
C LYS A 118 -99.30 43.30 40.01
N GLU A 119 -99.15 44.61 39.82
CA GLU A 119 -97.92 45.21 39.28
C GLU A 119 -96.74 45.06 40.26
N GLU A 120 -96.98 45.22 41.56
CA GLU A 120 -95.98 45.02 42.60
C GLU A 120 -95.59 43.54 42.75
N GLU A 121 -96.57 42.62 42.72
CA GLU A 121 -96.33 41.18 42.75
C GLU A 121 -95.55 40.71 41.50
N GLN A 122 -95.90 41.20 40.31
CA GLN A 122 -95.17 40.95 39.07
C GLN A 122 -93.71 41.46 39.17
N LYS A 123 -93.48 42.67 39.68
CA LYS A 123 -92.12 43.20 39.91
C LYS A 123 -91.34 42.35 40.93
N ARG A 124 -91.99 41.83 41.97
CA ARG A 124 -91.37 40.91 42.94
C ARG A 124 -90.96 39.60 42.26
N LEU A 125 -91.83 39.01 41.44
CA LEU A 125 -91.55 37.78 40.69
C LEU A 125 -90.41 37.97 39.69
N GLU A 126 -90.42 39.04 38.89
CA GLU A 126 -89.32 39.34 37.96
C GLU A 126 -87.98 39.60 38.68
N THR A 127 -88.02 40.21 39.86
CA THR A 127 -86.81 40.45 40.67
C THR A 127 -86.28 39.15 41.25
N GLN A 128 -87.17 38.27 41.74
CA GLN A 128 -86.83 36.93 42.21
C GLN A 128 -86.27 36.05 41.08
N GLU A 129 -86.86 36.12 39.88
CA GLU A 129 -86.38 35.41 38.69
C GLU A 129 -84.98 35.91 38.27
N LYS A 130 -84.75 37.23 38.26
CA LYS A 130 -83.42 37.82 37.98
C LYS A 130 -82.38 37.35 38.99
N PHE A 131 -82.69 37.34 40.29
CA PHE A 131 -81.78 36.80 41.31
C PHE A 131 -81.52 35.29 41.14
N GLN A 132 -82.54 34.49 40.87
CA GLN A 132 -82.36 33.05 40.64
C GLN A 132 -81.55 32.78 39.37
N LYS A 133 -81.76 33.55 38.30
CA LYS A 133 -80.98 33.47 37.06
C LYS A 133 -79.51 33.82 37.30
N SER A 134 -79.22 34.90 38.04
CA SER A 134 -77.85 35.24 38.41
C SER A 134 -77.18 34.20 39.32
N LEU A 135 -77.91 33.58 40.26
CA LEU A 135 -77.39 32.45 41.05
C LEU A 135 -77.07 31.24 40.17
N ASN A 136 -77.94 30.89 39.23
CA ASN A 136 -77.72 29.80 38.28
C ASN A 136 -76.53 30.08 37.34
N GLU A 137 -76.35 31.34 36.92
CA GLU A 137 -75.20 31.78 36.10
C GLU A 137 -73.88 31.71 36.89
N ILE A 138 -73.87 32.15 38.16
CA ILE A 138 -72.71 32.02 39.05
C ILE A 138 -72.36 30.54 39.28
N GLN A 139 -73.36 29.68 39.51
CA GLN A 139 -73.15 28.25 39.68
C GLN A 139 -72.58 27.62 38.40
N ALA A 140 -73.13 27.94 37.23
CA ALA A 140 -72.61 27.45 35.95
C ALA A 140 -71.16 27.88 35.70
N ILE A 141 -70.79 29.12 36.03
CA ILE A 141 -69.39 29.61 35.94
C ILE A 141 -68.48 28.87 36.95
N MET A 142 -68.98 28.56 38.16
CA MET A 142 -68.24 27.80 39.16
C MET A 142 -67.98 26.36 38.70
N ASP A 143 -68.99 25.71 38.11
CA ASP A 143 -68.89 24.34 37.60
C ASP A 143 -68.02 24.26 36.34
N GLU A 144 -68.14 25.21 35.41
CA GLU A 144 -67.25 25.33 34.24
C GLU A 144 -65.79 25.55 34.67
N ASN A 145 -65.54 26.38 35.68
CA ASN A 145 -64.21 26.59 36.25
C ASN A 145 -63.67 25.33 36.96
N ASN A 146 -64.53 24.60 37.69
CA ASN A 146 -64.16 23.33 38.31
C ASN A 146 -63.76 22.28 37.27
N GLU A 147 -64.53 22.12 36.18
CA GLU A 147 -64.21 21.16 35.12
C GLU A 147 -62.96 21.58 34.33
N LYS A 148 -62.76 22.87 34.04
CA LYS A 148 -61.49 23.38 33.47
C LYS A 148 -60.28 23.11 34.37
N ASN A 149 -60.43 23.30 35.69
CA ASN A 149 -59.39 23.06 36.68
C ASN A 149 -59.11 21.54 36.86
N LYS A 150 -60.13 20.69 36.66
CA LYS A 150 -59.99 19.23 36.58
C LYS A 150 -59.27 18.81 35.29
N GLN A 151 -59.68 19.32 34.12
CA GLN A 151 -58.99 19.07 32.84
C GLN A 151 -57.51 19.47 32.91
N LEU A 152 -57.19 20.65 33.44
CA LEU A 152 -55.80 21.08 33.63
C LEU A 152 -54.99 20.15 34.54
N LYS A 153 -55.61 19.46 35.52
CA LYS A 153 -54.92 18.44 36.33
C LYS A 153 -54.69 17.15 35.56
N GLU A 154 -55.67 16.73 34.75
CA GLU A 154 -55.56 15.55 33.88
C GLU A 154 -54.47 15.77 32.80
N ASP A 155 -54.47 16.93 32.14
CA ASP A 155 -53.47 17.36 31.15
C ASP A 155 -52.05 17.40 31.75
N ASN A 156 -51.89 17.98 32.95
CA ASN A 156 -50.61 18.01 33.66
C ASN A 156 -50.11 16.60 34.03
N VAL A 157 -51.02 15.69 34.43
CA VAL A 157 -50.68 14.28 34.70
C VAL A 157 -50.31 13.54 33.42
N GLU A 158 -50.96 13.82 32.29
CA GLU A 158 -50.57 13.24 30.99
C GLU A 158 -49.22 13.80 30.51
N MET A 159 -48.96 15.09 30.69
CA MET A 159 -47.68 15.72 30.36
C MET A 159 -46.54 15.14 31.21
N ALA A 160 -46.75 14.94 32.51
CA ALA A 160 -45.79 14.27 33.39
C ALA A 160 -45.50 12.82 32.96
N LYS A 161 -46.52 12.07 32.53
CA LYS A 161 -46.34 10.72 31.94
C LYS A 161 -45.52 10.77 30.64
N LYS A 162 -45.78 11.74 29.76
CA LYS A 162 -45.01 11.93 28.50
C LYS A 162 -43.54 12.27 28.78
N PHE A 163 -43.25 13.19 29.70
CA PHE A 163 -41.88 13.48 30.11
C PHE A 163 -41.18 12.26 30.71
N LYS A 164 -41.85 11.52 31.60
CA LYS A 164 -41.29 10.30 32.18
C LYS A 164 -40.98 9.24 31.11
N PHE A 165 -41.91 8.99 30.18
CA PHE A 165 -41.68 8.06 29.06
C PHE A 165 -40.49 8.48 28.19
N ILE A 166 -40.37 9.78 27.88
CA ILE A 166 -39.23 10.32 27.11
C ILE A 166 -37.91 10.09 27.85
N LEU A 167 -37.85 10.33 29.17
CA LEU A 167 -36.66 10.05 29.98
C LEU A 167 -36.31 8.55 29.97
N GLU A 168 -37.29 7.66 30.17
CA GLU A 168 -37.09 6.20 30.10
C GLU A 168 -36.59 5.74 28.72
N GLN A 169 -37.00 6.40 27.62
CA GLN A 169 -36.47 6.14 26.28
C GLN A 169 -35.04 6.67 26.08
N TYR A 170 -34.68 7.82 26.66
CA TYR A 170 -33.29 8.30 26.64
C TYR A 170 -32.37 7.39 27.46
N GLU A 171 -32.74 7.03 28.70
CA GLU A 171 -31.98 6.08 29.52
C GLU A 171 -31.78 4.73 28.80
N LEU A 172 -32.80 4.22 28.11
CA LEU A 172 -32.69 3.00 27.33
C LEU A 172 -31.78 3.16 26.10
N ARG A 173 -31.82 4.31 25.42
CA ARG A 173 -30.94 4.62 24.29
C ARG A 173 -29.48 4.74 24.73
N ASP A 174 -29.22 5.42 25.84
CA ASP A 174 -27.88 5.59 26.38
C ASP A 174 -27.32 4.24 26.80
N GLN A 175 -28.10 3.39 27.47
CA GLN A 175 -27.73 1.99 27.76
C GLN A 175 -27.51 1.11 26.52
N GLN A 176 -28.06 1.46 25.36
CA GLN A 176 -27.77 0.78 24.08
C GLN A 176 -26.46 1.31 23.49
N MET A 177 -26.25 2.63 23.48
CA MET A 177 -25.00 3.24 23.01
C MET A 177 -23.81 2.77 23.84
N ASP A 178 -23.97 2.66 25.14
CA ASP A 178 -22.98 2.16 26.09
C ASP A 178 -22.56 0.70 25.80
N LYS A 179 -23.50 -0.13 25.31
CA LYS A 179 -23.22 -1.50 24.84
C LYS A 179 -22.53 -1.52 23.48
N ILE A 180 -22.91 -0.63 22.56
CA ILE A 180 -22.28 -0.47 21.24
C ILE A 180 -20.82 -0.01 21.41
N ASN A 181 -20.57 0.96 22.29
CA ASN A 181 -19.22 1.43 22.62
C ASN A 181 -18.36 0.29 23.16
N LYS A 182 -18.85 -0.44 24.18
CA LYS A 182 -18.14 -1.61 24.74
C LYS A 182 -17.91 -2.73 23.71
N GLN A 183 -18.82 -2.93 22.77
CA GLN A 183 -18.63 -3.86 21.66
C GLN A 183 -17.56 -3.35 20.67
N MET A 184 -17.54 -2.05 20.38
CA MET A 184 -16.53 -1.42 19.52
C MET A 184 -15.13 -1.50 20.14
N ASP A 185 -14.99 -1.19 21.43
CA ASP A 185 -13.73 -1.31 22.17
C ASP A 185 -13.16 -2.74 22.11
N LEU A 186 -14.01 -3.74 22.33
CA LEU A 186 -13.64 -5.16 22.23
C LEU A 186 -13.26 -5.57 20.80
N VAL A 187 -13.91 -5.01 19.77
CA VAL A 187 -13.53 -5.24 18.36
C VAL A 187 -12.19 -4.58 18.03
N THR A 188 -11.94 -3.36 18.52
CA THR A 188 -10.66 -2.65 18.38
C THR A 188 -9.52 -3.44 19.01
N GLN A 189 -9.65 -3.80 20.30
CA GLN A 189 -8.65 -4.62 21.02
C GLN A 189 -8.39 -5.97 20.35
N LEU A 190 -9.43 -6.62 19.81
CA LEU A 190 -9.31 -7.89 19.09
C LEU A 190 -8.63 -7.74 17.72
N ASN A 191 -8.75 -6.58 17.07
CA ASN A 191 -8.04 -6.27 15.82
C ASN A 191 -6.58 -5.87 16.08
N GLU A 192 -6.32 -5.09 17.14
CA GLU A 192 -4.97 -4.76 17.61
C GLU A 192 -4.18 -6.03 17.99
N ALA A 193 -4.79 -6.94 18.77
CA ALA A 193 -4.18 -8.20 19.16
C ALA A 193 -3.90 -9.12 17.95
N LYS A 194 -4.76 -9.11 16.92
CA LYS A 194 -4.51 -9.82 15.65
C LYS A 194 -3.35 -9.19 14.87
N LEU A 195 -3.29 -7.87 14.78
CA LEU A 195 -2.21 -7.16 14.10
C LEU A 195 -0.87 -7.45 14.76
N ALA A 196 -0.78 -7.26 16.08
CA ALA A 196 0.41 -7.56 16.88
C ALA A 196 0.86 -9.03 16.73
N LYS A 197 -0.08 -9.99 16.70
CA LYS A 197 0.23 -11.40 16.43
C LYS A 197 0.89 -11.59 15.05
N VAL A 198 0.30 -11.02 13.99
CA VAL A 198 0.84 -11.12 12.62
C VAL A 198 2.19 -10.43 12.49
N GLU A 199 2.41 -9.32 13.19
CA GLU A 199 3.70 -8.62 13.21
C GLU A 199 4.78 -9.42 13.96
N MET A 200 4.45 -10.06 15.09
CA MET A 200 5.36 -10.97 15.78
C MET A 200 5.70 -12.21 14.95
N GLU A 201 4.71 -12.82 14.27
CA GLU A 201 4.94 -13.98 13.40
C GLU A 201 5.85 -13.60 12.21
N LYS A 202 5.56 -12.48 11.53
CA LYS A 202 6.39 -11.91 10.46
C LYS A 202 7.82 -11.59 10.91
N GLN A 203 8.01 -11.06 12.11
CA GLN A 203 9.33 -10.76 12.65
C GLN A 203 10.10 -12.05 13.00
N ALA A 204 9.44 -13.06 13.59
CA ALA A 204 10.03 -14.36 13.88
C ALA A 204 10.41 -15.14 12.61
N GLU A 205 9.60 -15.05 11.54
CA GLU A 205 9.94 -15.61 10.21
C GLU A 205 11.15 -14.90 9.60
N LYS A 206 11.20 -13.57 9.68
CA LYS A 206 12.35 -12.76 9.21
C LYS A 206 13.64 -13.09 9.97
N GLU A 207 13.57 -13.32 11.29
CA GLU A 207 14.72 -13.72 12.10
C GLU A 207 15.22 -15.13 11.74
N LYS A 208 14.31 -16.10 11.55
CA LYS A 208 14.67 -17.45 11.05
C LYS A 208 15.35 -17.37 9.69
N PHE A 209 14.76 -16.65 8.73
CA PHE A 209 15.32 -16.47 7.39
C PHE A 209 16.72 -15.82 7.42
N LEU A 210 16.95 -14.86 8.30
CA LEU A 210 18.28 -14.24 8.47
C LEU A 210 19.30 -15.22 9.08
N ALA A 211 18.90 -16.06 10.04
CA ALA A 211 19.75 -17.10 10.61
C ALA A 211 20.11 -18.19 9.58
N GLU A 212 19.12 -18.73 8.87
CA GLU A 212 19.30 -19.70 7.78
C GLU A 212 20.21 -19.14 6.67
N LYS A 213 20.00 -17.87 6.29
CA LYS A 213 20.86 -17.17 5.33
C LYS A 213 22.31 -17.09 5.79
N GLU A 214 22.60 -16.76 7.05
CA GLU A 214 23.99 -16.64 7.49
C GLU A 214 24.68 -18.01 7.67
N ILE A 215 23.92 -19.07 7.99
CA ILE A 215 24.42 -20.45 7.93
C ILE A 215 24.84 -20.79 6.50
N ILE A 216 23.94 -20.63 5.51
CA ILE A 216 24.24 -20.90 4.10
C ILE A 216 25.40 -20.04 3.59
N MET A 217 25.46 -18.77 3.97
CA MET A 217 26.58 -17.88 3.63
C MET A 217 27.90 -18.35 4.25
N THR A 218 27.88 -18.96 5.43
CA THR A 218 29.07 -19.48 6.11
C THR A 218 29.55 -20.79 5.49
N GLU A 219 28.63 -21.72 5.21
CA GLU A 219 28.92 -22.95 4.48
C GLU A 219 29.49 -22.64 3.08
N LEU A 220 28.89 -21.68 2.37
CA LEU A 220 29.34 -21.25 1.04
C LEU A 220 30.73 -20.60 1.08
N LYS A 221 31.07 -19.82 2.12
CA LYS A 221 32.44 -19.32 2.36
C LYS A 221 33.42 -20.50 2.58
N GLN A 222 33.03 -21.49 3.38
CA GLN A 222 33.86 -22.66 3.69
C GLN A 222 34.11 -23.56 2.47
N VAL A 223 33.07 -23.88 1.69
CA VAL A 223 33.18 -24.68 0.46
C VAL A 223 34.02 -23.95 -0.59
N LYS A 224 33.85 -22.62 -0.74
CA LYS A 224 34.72 -21.83 -1.64
C LYS A 224 36.19 -21.87 -1.22
N LYS A 225 36.49 -21.83 0.08
CA LYS A 225 37.86 -22.00 0.56
C LYS A 225 38.39 -23.40 0.23
N GLN A 226 37.66 -24.46 0.57
CA GLN A 226 38.05 -25.84 0.28
C GLN A 226 38.31 -26.07 -1.22
N LEU A 227 37.50 -25.46 -2.10
CA LEU A 227 37.71 -25.51 -3.55
C LEU A 227 39.01 -24.80 -3.98
N ALA A 228 39.32 -23.63 -3.40
CA ALA A 228 40.56 -22.91 -3.69
C ALA A 228 41.80 -23.66 -3.16
N ASP A 229 41.73 -24.22 -1.94
CA ASP A 229 42.78 -25.05 -1.35
C ASP A 229 43.05 -26.30 -2.24
N LEU A 230 41.99 -26.96 -2.72
CA LEU A 230 42.10 -28.09 -3.66
C LEU A 230 42.64 -27.68 -5.04
N GLN A 231 42.29 -26.49 -5.55
CA GLN A 231 42.85 -25.96 -6.82
C GLN A 231 44.34 -25.67 -6.70
N GLN A 232 44.83 -25.20 -5.55
CA GLN A 232 46.26 -25.02 -5.30
C GLN A 232 46.99 -26.37 -5.24
N ILE A 233 46.42 -27.38 -4.59
CA ILE A 233 46.98 -28.75 -4.55
C ILE A 233 47.01 -29.35 -5.96
N GLU A 234 45.95 -29.21 -6.74
CA GLU A 234 45.87 -29.72 -8.12
C GLU A 234 46.91 -29.05 -9.02
N HIS A 235 47.06 -27.72 -8.92
CA HIS A 235 48.08 -26.98 -9.64
C HIS A 235 49.50 -27.41 -9.25
N HIS A 236 49.76 -27.63 -7.96
CA HIS A 236 51.07 -28.11 -7.49
C HIS A 236 51.37 -29.53 -7.99
N LEU A 237 50.40 -30.45 -7.95
CA LEU A 237 50.57 -31.80 -8.49
C LEU A 237 50.79 -31.78 -10.02
N ARG A 238 50.16 -30.86 -10.77
CA ARG A 238 50.48 -30.63 -12.19
C ARG A 238 51.93 -30.15 -12.39
N GLN A 239 52.41 -29.23 -11.54
CA GLN A 239 53.81 -28.79 -11.59
C GLN A 239 54.77 -29.96 -11.32
N GLU A 240 54.50 -30.80 -10.32
CA GLU A 240 55.31 -32.01 -10.05
C GLU A 240 55.30 -32.98 -11.23
N VAL A 241 54.12 -33.29 -11.79
CA VAL A 241 53.98 -34.20 -12.94
C VAL A 241 54.75 -33.67 -14.17
N ASN A 242 54.66 -32.36 -14.45
CA ASN A 242 55.46 -31.74 -15.52
C ASN A 242 56.96 -31.88 -15.23
N LEU A 243 57.41 -31.55 -14.02
CA LEU A 243 58.81 -31.63 -13.60
C LEU A 243 59.36 -33.07 -13.61
N TYR A 244 58.54 -34.09 -13.35
CA TYR A 244 58.91 -35.49 -13.54
C TYR A 244 58.93 -35.89 -15.03
N SER A 245 58.03 -35.34 -15.86
CA SER A 245 58.04 -35.54 -17.31
C SER A 245 59.29 -34.93 -17.96
N ASP A 246 59.69 -33.72 -17.54
CA ASP A 246 60.89 -33.05 -18.02
C ASP A 246 62.15 -33.84 -17.64
N LYS A 247 62.28 -34.25 -16.36
CA LYS A 247 63.36 -35.15 -15.89
C LYS A 247 63.38 -36.49 -16.62
N TYR A 248 62.23 -37.03 -17.00
CA TYR A 248 62.16 -38.25 -17.81
C TYR A 248 62.64 -38.00 -19.25
N GLY A 249 62.33 -36.84 -19.83
CA GLY A 249 62.89 -36.37 -21.10
C GLY A 249 64.41 -36.24 -21.05
N GLU A 250 64.94 -35.53 -20.05
CA GLU A 250 66.39 -35.39 -19.80
C GLU A 250 67.08 -36.76 -19.65
N PHE A 251 66.48 -37.68 -18.87
CA PHE A 251 66.99 -39.03 -18.71
C PHE A 251 66.95 -39.81 -20.03
N GLN A 252 65.88 -39.69 -20.81
CA GLN A 252 65.76 -40.36 -22.11
C GLN A 252 66.79 -39.82 -23.11
N ASP A 253 67.06 -38.51 -23.14
CA ASP A 253 68.05 -37.90 -24.02
C ASP A 253 69.49 -38.18 -23.56
N SER A 254 69.74 -38.22 -22.25
CA SER A 254 70.99 -38.72 -21.68
C SER A 254 71.21 -40.20 -22.04
N LEU A 255 70.16 -41.02 -22.01
CA LEU A 255 70.22 -42.43 -22.43
C LEU A 255 70.47 -42.57 -23.94
N LYS A 256 69.82 -41.78 -24.81
CA LYS A 256 70.12 -41.71 -26.26
C LYS A 256 71.57 -41.30 -26.50
N LYS A 257 72.07 -40.28 -25.79
CA LYS A 257 73.46 -39.80 -25.88
C LYS A 257 74.46 -40.87 -25.45
N ASN A 258 74.21 -41.56 -24.34
CA ASN A 258 75.04 -42.66 -23.86
C ASN A 258 75.00 -43.86 -24.83
N GLN A 259 73.83 -44.20 -25.39
CA GLN A 259 73.70 -45.24 -26.41
C GLN A 259 74.50 -44.89 -27.68
N ASN A 260 74.48 -43.64 -28.13
CA ASN A 260 75.30 -43.17 -29.26
C ASN A 260 76.80 -43.27 -28.95
N ILE A 261 77.22 -42.98 -27.71
CA ILE A 261 78.60 -43.17 -27.24
C ILE A 261 78.98 -44.67 -27.23
N PHE A 262 78.11 -45.56 -26.76
CA PHE A 262 78.35 -47.02 -26.81
C PHE A 262 78.45 -47.56 -28.25
N VAL A 263 77.61 -47.07 -29.17
CA VAL A 263 77.71 -47.41 -30.60
C VAL A 263 79.02 -46.87 -31.21
N GLY A 264 79.44 -45.67 -30.83
CA GLY A 264 80.75 -45.11 -31.18
C GLY A 264 81.91 -45.98 -30.70
N TYR A 265 81.97 -46.30 -29.41
CA TYR A 265 83.00 -47.17 -28.84
C TYR A 265 83.00 -48.57 -29.46
N LYS A 266 81.83 -49.15 -29.78
CA LYS A 266 81.76 -50.43 -30.51
C LYS A 266 82.39 -50.29 -31.90
N SER A 267 82.06 -49.23 -32.65
CA SER A 267 82.64 -48.95 -33.96
C SER A 267 84.17 -48.81 -33.89
N ASP A 268 84.68 -48.09 -32.89
CA ASP A 268 86.12 -47.90 -32.70
C ASP A 268 86.84 -49.15 -32.19
N MET A 269 86.20 -49.98 -31.36
CA MET A 269 86.73 -51.28 -30.95
C MET A 269 86.76 -52.28 -32.12
N GLU A 270 85.79 -52.22 -33.04
CA GLU A 270 85.83 -52.96 -34.29
C GLU A 270 86.95 -52.47 -35.23
N LYS A 271 87.15 -51.15 -35.37
CA LYS A 271 88.28 -50.58 -36.13
C LYS A 271 89.62 -50.98 -35.52
N MET A 272 89.74 -50.94 -34.20
CA MET A 272 90.94 -51.32 -33.46
C MET A 272 91.22 -52.82 -33.62
N SER A 273 90.20 -53.67 -33.49
CA SER A 273 90.30 -55.11 -33.76
C SER A 273 90.75 -55.40 -35.19
N LYS A 274 90.18 -54.72 -36.20
CA LYS A 274 90.58 -54.83 -37.61
C LYS A 274 92.04 -54.37 -37.82
N LYS A 275 92.50 -53.34 -37.09
CA LYS A 275 93.89 -52.86 -37.11
C LYS A 275 94.86 -53.84 -36.44
N ILE A 276 94.46 -54.47 -35.33
CA ILE A 276 95.22 -55.54 -34.66
C ILE A 276 95.42 -56.72 -35.63
N HIS A 277 94.35 -57.26 -36.21
CA HIS A 277 94.44 -58.38 -37.18
C HIS A 277 95.34 -58.04 -38.39
N LYS A 278 95.36 -56.77 -38.84
CA LYS A 278 96.25 -56.30 -39.90
C LYS A 278 97.73 -56.29 -39.45
N LEU A 279 98.00 -55.77 -38.25
CA LEU A 279 99.35 -55.73 -37.66
C LEU A 279 99.87 -57.14 -37.33
N GLU A 280 99.02 -58.06 -36.89
CA GLU A 280 99.35 -59.48 -36.67
C GLU A 280 99.73 -60.16 -37.99
N LYS A 281 98.96 -59.93 -39.06
CA LYS A 281 99.26 -60.45 -40.41
C LYS A 281 100.56 -59.87 -40.97
N GLU A 282 100.81 -58.58 -40.77
CA GLU A 282 102.07 -57.92 -41.14
C GLU A 282 103.25 -58.46 -40.32
N THR A 283 103.06 -58.71 -39.02
CA THR A 283 104.07 -59.30 -38.13
C THR A 283 104.40 -60.74 -38.53
N ALA A 284 103.39 -61.56 -38.87
CA ALA A 284 103.58 -62.91 -39.38
C ALA A 284 104.34 -62.92 -40.72
N GLN A 285 104.02 -61.98 -41.62
CA GLN A 285 104.78 -61.80 -42.87
C GLN A 285 106.23 -61.37 -42.63
N TRP A 286 106.49 -60.52 -41.63
CA TRP A 286 107.86 -60.14 -41.25
C TRP A 286 108.64 -61.30 -40.62
N LYS A 287 108.01 -62.12 -39.76
CA LYS A 287 108.61 -63.35 -39.24
C LYS A 287 108.98 -64.31 -40.37
N ALA A 288 108.05 -64.63 -41.27
CA ALA A 288 108.31 -65.53 -42.39
C ALA A 288 109.41 -65.01 -43.35
N LYS A 289 109.50 -63.68 -43.56
CA LYS A 289 110.62 -63.06 -44.30
C LYS A 289 111.95 -63.22 -43.56
N PHE A 290 111.98 -62.99 -42.25
CA PHE A 290 113.17 -63.12 -41.41
C PHE A 290 113.64 -64.58 -41.36
N GLU A 291 112.74 -65.53 -41.09
CA GLU A 291 113.00 -66.97 -41.11
C GLU A 291 113.57 -67.42 -42.46
N LYS A 292 112.98 -67.00 -43.58
CA LYS A 292 113.50 -67.30 -44.93
C LYS A 292 114.90 -66.69 -45.16
N SER A 293 115.14 -65.46 -44.70
CA SER A 293 116.46 -64.82 -44.81
C SER A 293 117.51 -65.54 -43.95
N ASN A 294 117.12 -66.04 -42.78
CA ASN A 294 117.99 -66.76 -41.85
C ASN A 294 118.31 -68.18 -42.36
N ALA A 295 117.36 -68.84 -43.02
CA ALA A 295 117.59 -70.11 -43.73
C ALA A 295 118.64 -69.95 -44.84
N VAL A 296 118.49 -68.93 -45.71
CA VAL A 296 119.48 -68.63 -46.77
C VAL A 296 120.85 -68.27 -46.18
N ALA A 297 120.89 -67.61 -45.02
CA ALA A 297 122.15 -67.33 -44.32
C ALA A 297 122.82 -68.62 -43.78
N LEU A 298 122.04 -69.59 -43.29
CA LEU A 298 122.54 -70.91 -42.85
C LEU A 298 123.06 -71.75 -44.05
N ASP A 299 122.34 -71.76 -45.17
CA ASP A 299 122.78 -72.45 -46.39
C ASP A 299 124.13 -71.91 -46.86
N LEU A 300 124.28 -70.58 -46.98
CA LEU A 300 125.55 -69.91 -47.30
C LEU A 300 126.66 -70.21 -46.30
N LEU A 301 126.33 -70.38 -45.01
CA LEU A 301 127.31 -70.75 -43.98
C LEU A 301 127.81 -72.19 -44.18
N SER A 302 126.92 -73.10 -44.60
CA SER A 302 127.27 -74.49 -44.90
C SER A 302 128.15 -74.60 -46.17
N GLU A 303 127.83 -73.87 -47.24
CA GLU A 303 128.69 -73.77 -48.44
C GLU A 303 130.07 -73.19 -48.12
N LYS A 304 130.13 -72.29 -47.14
CA LYS A 304 131.39 -71.70 -46.65
C LYS A 304 132.19 -72.73 -45.85
N GLN A 305 131.57 -73.52 -44.97
CA GLN A 305 132.23 -74.60 -44.24
C GLN A 305 132.80 -75.68 -45.19
N VAL A 306 132.04 -76.12 -46.20
CA VAL A 306 132.49 -77.12 -47.18
C VAL A 306 133.71 -76.61 -47.97
N ARG A 307 133.76 -75.32 -48.30
CA ARG A 307 134.93 -74.69 -48.93
C ARG A 307 136.14 -74.63 -47.99
N ASP A 308 135.95 -74.24 -46.74
CA ASP A 308 137.02 -74.21 -45.72
C ASP A 308 137.64 -75.61 -45.52
N GLU A 309 136.81 -76.66 -45.44
CA GLU A 309 137.28 -78.04 -45.33
C GLU A 309 138.11 -78.48 -46.54
N HIS A 310 137.70 -78.09 -47.76
CA HIS A 310 138.43 -78.41 -48.98
C HIS A 310 139.79 -77.68 -49.04
N ILE A 311 139.84 -76.41 -48.62
CA ILE A 311 141.08 -75.63 -48.49
C ILE A 311 142.01 -76.28 -47.45
N ALA A 312 141.48 -76.64 -46.28
CA ALA A 312 142.26 -77.30 -45.21
C ALA A 312 142.81 -78.66 -45.65
N LYS A 313 142.11 -79.40 -46.52
CA LYS A 313 142.55 -80.67 -47.08
C LYS A 313 143.75 -80.49 -48.03
N SER A 314 143.69 -79.50 -48.93
CA SER A 314 144.81 -79.15 -49.82
C SER A 314 146.02 -78.58 -49.06
N ALA A 315 145.80 -77.80 -48.01
CA ALA A 315 146.87 -77.27 -47.16
C ALA A 315 147.70 -78.38 -46.47
N ARG A 316 147.04 -79.48 -46.01
CA ARG A 316 147.74 -80.65 -45.45
C ARG A 316 148.62 -81.36 -46.49
N GLN A 317 148.12 -81.51 -47.72
CA GLN A 317 148.88 -82.12 -48.82
C GLN A 317 150.13 -81.30 -49.16
N LEU A 318 150.00 -79.97 -49.25
CA LEU A 318 151.13 -79.04 -49.41
C LEU A 318 152.15 -79.17 -48.27
N PHE A 319 151.70 -79.23 -47.02
CA PHE A 319 152.58 -79.39 -45.86
C PHE A 319 153.35 -80.72 -45.87
N GLN A 320 152.71 -81.82 -46.27
CA GLN A 320 153.38 -83.13 -46.39
C GLN A 320 154.42 -83.14 -47.52
N LEU A 321 154.13 -82.49 -48.67
CA LEU A 321 155.11 -82.29 -49.74
C LEU A 321 156.31 -81.45 -49.28
N GLN A 322 156.07 -80.29 -48.65
CA GLN A 322 157.14 -79.45 -48.09
C GLN A 322 158.00 -80.19 -47.05
N LYS A 323 157.39 -81.02 -46.20
CA LYS A 323 158.11 -81.84 -45.23
C LYS A 323 159.01 -82.88 -45.92
N LEU A 324 158.50 -83.56 -46.94
CA LEU A 324 159.28 -84.55 -47.70
C LEU A 324 160.47 -83.90 -48.42
N CYS A 325 160.28 -82.74 -49.06
CA CYS A 325 161.36 -81.98 -49.68
C CYS A 325 162.45 -81.59 -48.65
N ARG A 326 162.07 -81.11 -47.45
CA ARG A 326 163.02 -80.79 -46.39
C ARG A 326 163.82 -82.01 -45.91
N THR A 327 163.21 -83.19 -45.78
CA THR A 327 163.94 -84.41 -45.39
C THR A 327 165.01 -84.78 -46.44
N LEU A 328 164.61 -84.89 -47.72
CA LEU A 328 165.52 -85.22 -48.82
C LEU A 328 166.66 -84.20 -48.97
N GLN A 329 166.38 -82.92 -48.70
CA GLN A 329 167.36 -81.84 -48.80
C GLN A 329 168.33 -81.82 -47.61
N ASN A 330 167.88 -82.25 -46.42
CA ASN A 330 168.76 -82.51 -45.28
C ASN A 330 169.67 -83.72 -45.52
N GLU A 331 169.15 -84.83 -46.03
CA GLU A 331 169.93 -86.02 -46.38
C GLU A 331 171.01 -85.71 -47.43
N ARG A 332 170.64 -85.01 -48.52
CA ARG A 332 171.60 -84.46 -49.49
C ARG A 332 172.71 -83.65 -48.81
N THR A 333 172.37 -82.80 -47.83
CA THR A 333 173.34 -81.93 -47.15
C THR A 333 174.26 -82.75 -46.24
N ALA A 334 173.76 -83.80 -45.59
CA ALA A 334 174.57 -84.72 -44.79
C ALA A 334 175.60 -85.48 -45.64
N TYR A 335 175.19 -86.00 -46.81
CA TYR A 335 176.12 -86.64 -47.76
C TYR A 335 177.16 -85.66 -48.32
N PHE A 336 176.79 -84.40 -48.57
CA PHE A 336 177.74 -83.37 -49.00
C PHE A 336 178.82 -83.06 -47.95
N ASN A 337 178.52 -83.22 -46.65
CA ASN A 337 179.49 -83.01 -45.59
C ASN A 337 180.44 -84.20 -45.42
N THR A 338 179.96 -85.45 -45.43
CA THR A 338 180.82 -86.63 -45.29
C THR A 338 181.74 -86.86 -46.49
N LEU A 339 181.34 -86.45 -47.70
CA LEU A 339 182.24 -86.40 -48.86
C LEU A 339 183.38 -85.38 -48.68
N LYS A 340 183.17 -84.32 -47.89
CA LYS A 340 184.11 -83.20 -47.74
C LYS A 340 185.27 -83.50 -46.79
N GLU A 341 185.09 -84.43 -45.86
CA GLU A 341 186.13 -84.85 -44.91
C GLU A 341 187.12 -85.86 -45.51
N ASN A 342 186.75 -86.55 -46.61
CA ASN A 342 187.47 -87.71 -47.13
C ASN A 342 188.34 -87.43 -48.38
N SER A 343 188.62 -86.17 -48.71
CA SER A 343 189.59 -85.75 -49.74
C SER A 343 189.35 -86.33 -51.15
N ILE A 344 188.12 -86.24 -51.65
CA ILE A 344 187.73 -86.59 -53.03
C ILE A 344 187.21 -85.32 -53.74
N GLU A 345 187.38 -85.24 -55.06
CA GLU A 345 187.02 -84.07 -55.87
C GLU A 345 185.53 -83.69 -55.76
N LEU A 346 185.25 -82.38 -55.78
CA LEU A 346 183.91 -81.79 -55.60
C LEU A 346 183.18 -81.58 -56.94
N PRO A 347 182.04 -82.25 -57.19
CA PRO A 347 181.18 -81.92 -58.32
C PRO A 347 180.46 -80.58 -58.15
N LYS A 348 180.15 -79.95 -59.28
CA LYS A 348 179.63 -78.58 -59.39
C LYS A 348 178.24 -78.43 -58.74
N ILE A 349 178.03 -77.35 -57.99
CA ILE A 349 176.68 -76.93 -57.58
C ILE A 349 175.89 -76.52 -58.83
N VAL A 350 174.66 -77.02 -58.94
CA VAL A 350 173.67 -76.58 -59.94
C VAL A 350 172.56 -75.83 -59.21
N GLU A 351 172.41 -74.55 -59.53
CA GLU A 351 171.23 -73.76 -59.16
C GLU A 351 170.09 -74.08 -60.14
N VAL A 352 168.85 -74.21 -59.63
CA VAL A 352 167.65 -74.36 -60.45
C VAL A 352 166.57 -73.40 -59.94
N PRO A 353 166.32 -72.26 -60.62
CA PRO A 353 165.31 -71.29 -60.24
C PRO A 353 163.97 -71.51 -60.97
N CYS A 354 162.85 -71.43 -60.24
CA CYS A 354 161.54 -70.94 -60.71
C CYS A 354 160.65 -70.68 -59.48
N LYS A 355 160.19 -69.44 -59.24
CA LYS A 355 159.07 -68.72 -59.88
C LYS A 355 157.69 -69.10 -59.31
N MET A 356 156.97 -68.07 -58.87
CA MET A 356 155.52 -68.09 -58.65
C MET A 356 154.78 -68.35 -59.97
N PRO A 357 153.57 -68.91 -59.89
CA PRO A 357 152.44 -68.55 -60.74
C PRO A 357 151.59 -67.48 -60.03
N GLU A 358 151.40 -66.33 -60.67
CA GLU A 358 150.19 -65.52 -60.47
C GLU A 358 149.10 -66.03 -61.43
N LEU A 359 147.83 -65.97 -61.01
CA LEU A 359 146.61 -65.85 -61.83
C LEU A 359 145.42 -65.72 -60.84
N ASP A 360 144.35 -64.97 -61.09
CA ASP A 360 144.06 -64.09 -62.22
C ASP A 360 143.17 -62.91 -61.77
N THR A 361 143.23 -61.77 -62.46
CA THR A 361 142.44 -60.56 -62.16
C THR A 361 141.46 -60.24 -63.29
N SER A 362 140.16 -60.43 -63.07
CA SER A 362 139.09 -59.79 -63.88
C SER A 362 137.67 -59.98 -63.32
N LYS A 363 137.06 -58.88 -62.84
CA LYS A 363 135.63 -58.46 -62.97
C LYS A 363 135.25 -57.46 -61.87
N ASP A 364 135.63 -56.19 -62.04
CA ASP A 364 135.42 -55.16 -61.00
C ASP A 364 134.94 -53.80 -61.58
N ASN A 365 134.20 -53.83 -62.70
CA ASN A 365 133.77 -52.62 -63.44
C ASN A 365 132.25 -52.48 -63.65
N GLU A 366 131.41 -53.35 -63.07
CA GLU A 366 129.94 -53.26 -63.19
C GLU A 366 129.23 -52.73 -61.93
N LEU A 367 129.79 -52.95 -60.74
CA LEU A 367 129.10 -52.62 -59.47
C LEU A 367 128.85 -51.12 -59.25
N LYS A 368 129.76 -50.23 -59.70
CA LYS A 368 129.59 -48.78 -59.50
C LYS A 368 128.43 -48.15 -60.27
N LYS A 369 127.95 -48.76 -61.37
CA LYS A 369 126.73 -48.29 -62.06
C LYS A 369 125.44 -48.70 -61.34
N ILE A 370 125.48 -49.72 -60.50
CA ILE A 370 124.30 -50.27 -59.82
C ILE A 370 123.92 -49.42 -58.60
N GLU A 371 124.89 -48.79 -57.93
CA GLU A 371 124.60 -47.90 -56.79
C GLU A 371 123.93 -46.58 -57.21
N ASP A 372 124.44 -45.90 -58.24
CA ASP A 372 123.84 -44.65 -58.74
C ASP A 372 122.39 -44.85 -59.20
N GLU A 373 122.11 -45.89 -59.98
CA GLU A 373 120.76 -46.18 -60.46
C GLU A 373 119.79 -46.55 -59.31
N ARG A 374 120.31 -47.18 -58.25
CA ARG A 374 119.55 -47.51 -57.03
C ARG A 374 119.30 -46.27 -56.16
N LEU A 375 120.25 -45.33 -56.11
CA LEU A 375 120.13 -44.05 -55.42
C LEU A 375 119.11 -43.13 -56.10
N GLU A 376 119.11 -43.05 -57.43
CA GLU A 376 118.11 -42.27 -58.18
C GLU A 376 116.71 -42.87 -58.05
N LYS A 377 116.57 -44.21 -58.05
CA LYS A 377 115.30 -44.88 -57.75
C LYS A 377 114.78 -44.52 -56.36
N MET A 378 115.65 -44.52 -55.34
CA MET A 378 115.30 -44.12 -53.97
C MET A 378 114.88 -42.64 -53.89
N SER A 379 115.60 -41.76 -54.60
CA SER A 379 115.29 -40.33 -54.70
C SER A 379 113.91 -40.08 -55.31
N LYS A 380 113.57 -40.78 -56.41
CA LYS A 380 112.23 -40.73 -57.03
C LYS A 380 111.14 -41.22 -56.09
N THR A 381 111.34 -42.33 -55.36
CA THR A 381 110.38 -42.79 -54.34
C THR A 381 110.19 -41.75 -53.22
N CYS A 382 111.25 -41.05 -52.81
CA CYS A 382 111.16 -39.98 -51.81
C CYS A 382 110.39 -38.76 -52.34
N ALA A 383 110.60 -38.38 -53.61
CA ALA A 383 109.86 -37.31 -54.26
C ALA A 383 108.35 -37.64 -54.40
N GLU A 384 108.00 -38.84 -54.83
CA GLU A 384 106.60 -39.31 -54.88
C GLU A 384 105.93 -39.30 -53.50
N LEU A 385 106.66 -39.71 -52.45
CA LEU A 385 106.15 -39.69 -51.08
C LEU A 385 105.87 -38.25 -50.63
N LYS A 386 106.78 -37.31 -50.95
CA LYS A 386 106.63 -35.89 -50.65
C LYS A 386 105.45 -35.26 -51.41
N GLN A 387 105.22 -35.67 -52.66
CA GLN A 387 104.05 -35.26 -53.45
C GLN A 387 102.74 -35.77 -52.83
N LYS A 388 102.67 -37.04 -52.43
CA LYS A 388 101.49 -37.65 -51.78
C LYS A 388 101.19 -37.01 -50.42
N MET A 389 102.22 -36.69 -49.63
CA MET A 389 102.04 -35.93 -48.37
C MET A 389 101.49 -34.52 -48.63
N SER A 390 101.95 -33.84 -49.69
CA SER A 390 101.42 -32.52 -50.08
C SER A 390 99.97 -32.58 -50.55
N GLN A 391 99.57 -33.67 -51.25
CA GLN A 391 98.17 -33.89 -51.66
C GLN A 391 97.27 -34.12 -50.43
N LEU A 392 97.68 -34.98 -49.49
CA LEU A 392 96.93 -35.23 -48.26
C LEU A 392 96.78 -33.97 -47.39
N GLN A 393 97.80 -33.11 -47.33
CA GLN A 393 97.69 -31.82 -46.63
C GLN A 393 96.65 -30.91 -47.31
N GLY A 394 96.68 -30.80 -48.65
CA GLY A 394 95.69 -30.04 -49.41
C GLY A 394 94.26 -30.57 -49.27
N GLU A 395 94.07 -31.88 -49.13
CA GLU A 395 92.77 -32.49 -48.85
C GLU A 395 92.26 -32.16 -47.44
N ILE A 396 93.14 -32.12 -46.43
CA ILE A 396 92.81 -31.69 -45.06
C ILE A 396 92.41 -30.20 -45.06
N ASP A 397 93.22 -29.34 -45.67
CA ASP A 397 92.96 -27.89 -45.72
C ASP A 397 91.67 -27.58 -46.50
N ALA A 398 91.34 -28.36 -47.53
CA ALA A 398 90.06 -28.26 -48.25
C ALA A 398 88.86 -28.74 -47.42
N HIS A 399 89.06 -29.72 -46.53
CA HIS A 399 87.98 -30.25 -45.68
C HIS A 399 87.62 -29.28 -44.53
N ASP A 400 88.61 -28.62 -43.91
CA ASP A 400 88.36 -27.60 -42.88
C ASP A 400 87.76 -26.32 -43.47
N ASN A 401 88.16 -25.91 -44.67
CA ASN A 401 87.54 -24.79 -45.37
C ASN A 401 86.10 -25.08 -45.81
N LYS A 402 85.73 -26.34 -46.11
CA LYS A 402 84.32 -26.73 -46.28
C LYS A 402 83.53 -26.64 -44.97
N LYS A 403 84.14 -27.00 -43.84
CA LYS A 403 83.50 -26.94 -42.52
C LYS A 403 83.13 -25.50 -42.14
N LYS A 404 84.05 -24.54 -42.34
CA LYS A 404 83.85 -23.11 -42.06
C LYS A 404 82.85 -22.38 -42.98
N LYS A 405 82.29 -23.03 -44.00
CA LYS A 405 81.40 -22.38 -44.99
C LYS A 405 79.91 -22.70 -44.83
N ASN A 406 79.53 -23.58 -43.91
CA ASN A 406 78.14 -23.89 -43.61
C ASN A 406 77.58 -23.10 -42.42
N ASP A 407 78.43 -22.62 -41.51
CA ASP A 407 78.03 -21.95 -40.26
C ASP A 407 77.80 -20.43 -40.43
N SER A 408 77.52 -19.95 -41.66
CA SER A 408 77.54 -18.51 -41.98
C SER A 408 76.43 -18.03 -42.94
N VAL A 409 75.29 -18.72 -43.03
CA VAL A 409 74.09 -18.24 -43.77
C VAL A 409 72.79 -18.55 -43.01
N ASN A 410 72.56 -17.82 -41.91
CA ASN A 410 71.29 -17.15 -41.60
C ASN A 410 71.45 -16.32 -40.31
N ASN A 411 70.98 -15.06 -40.33
CA ASN A 411 71.13 -14.07 -39.26
C ASN A 411 69.76 -13.52 -38.81
N HIS A 412 69.76 -12.86 -37.64
CA HIS A 412 68.74 -11.91 -37.14
C HIS A 412 67.36 -12.49 -36.78
N ASP A 413 66.56 -11.88 -35.90
CA ASP A 413 66.67 -10.58 -35.18
C ASP A 413 67.01 -10.78 -33.68
N GLU A 414 68.07 -10.18 -33.13
CA GLU A 414 68.15 -8.85 -32.46
C GLU A 414 67.49 -8.74 -31.06
N ILE A 415 68.31 -8.44 -30.03
CA ILE A 415 67.92 -8.09 -28.65
C ILE A 415 68.81 -6.92 -28.16
N LYS A 416 68.19 -5.89 -27.58
CA LYS A 416 68.78 -4.71 -26.87
C LYS A 416 67.62 -3.84 -26.34
N VAL A 417 67.67 -3.07 -25.24
CA VAL A 417 68.74 -2.62 -24.33
C VAL A 417 68.22 -2.72 -22.88
N GLU A 418 69.10 -2.69 -21.86
CA GLU A 418 68.75 -2.58 -20.44
C GLU A 418 69.37 -1.31 -19.79
N GLU A 419 68.72 -0.80 -18.74
CA GLU A 419 69.13 0.30 -17.81
C GLU A 419 69.47 1.72 -18.34
N LYS A 420 68.74 2.74 -17.83
CA LYS A 420 69.27 3.70 -16.84
C LYS A 420 68.24 4.72 -16.27
N GLU A 421 68.30 4.87 -14.93
CA GLU A 421 68.18 6.08 -14.10
C GLU A 421 66.92 6.99 -14.13
N ASP A 422 66.20 6.94 -12.99
CA ASP A 422 65.63 8.04 -12.17
C ASP A 422 64.89 9.26 -12.78
N LEU A 423 63.63 9.44 -12.34
CA LEU A 423 63.07 10.64 -11.66
C LEU A 423 61.52 10.44 -11.54
N VAL A 424 60.99 10.14 -10.35
CA VAL A 424 60.51 11.09 -9.32
C VAL A 424 59.01 11.47 -9.44
N LYS A 425 58.23 10.86 -8.53
CA LYS A 425 57.02 11.35 -7.84
C LYS A 425 55.68 11.53 -8.59
N GLU A 426 54.54 11.49 -7.90
CA GLU A 426 54.31 10.99 -6.51
C GLU A 426 53.74 9.56 -6.60
N GLU A 427 52.45 9.18 -6.49
CA GLU A 427 51.25 9.73 -5.83
C GLU A 427 50.38 8.53 -5.40
N LEU A 428 49.74 8.61 -4.24
CA LEU A 428 48.58 7.79 -3.87
C LEU A 428 47.89 8.39 -2.63
N ASN A 429 46.58 8.66 -2.74
CA ASN A 429 45.59 8.67 -1.65
C ASN A 429 45.60 9.86 -0.63
N GLU A 430 44.75 10.85 -0.91
CA GLU A 430 43.88 11.52 0.09
C GLU A 430 42.44 11.05 -0.21
N GLN A 431 41.63 10.50 0.71
CA GLN A 431 41.12 10.99 2.00
C GLN A 431 40.17 12.21 1.95
N SER A 432 38.87 11.88 1.96
CA SER A 432 37.85 12.48 2.85
C SER A 432 37.15 13.80 2.46
N ASN A 433 35.85 13.83 2.82
CA ASN A 433 35.00 15.00 3.08
C ASN A 433 34.61 15.92 1.89
N ASN A 434 33.53 15.53 1.20
CA ASN A 434 32.26 16.28 1.10
C ASN A 434 31.19 15.25 0.65
N ASN A 435 30.12 14.91 1.39
CA ASN A 435 29.28 15.61 2.36
C ASN A 435 28.40 16.72 1.76
N GLU A 436 27.51 16.34 0.85
CA GLU A 436 26.28 17.09 0.60
C GLU A 436 25.10 16.13 0.35
N ASN A 437 23.96 16.41 0.99
CA ASN A 437 22.78 15.54 1.07
C ASN A 437 21.57 16.23 0.43
N PRO A 438 20.83 15.57 -0.48
CA PRO A 438 19.54 16.06 -0.97
C PRO A 438 18.34 15.15 -0.64
N GLU A 439 18.30 14.46 0.51
CA GLU A 439 17.00 14.12 1.13
C GLU A 439 16.30 15.40 1.60
N ASN A 440 15.51 16.03 0.71
CA ASN A 440 14.45 16.96 1.10
C ASN A 440 13.46 17.27 -0.04
N HIS A 441 12.50 16.38 -0.28
CA HIS A 441 11.26 16.76 -0.97
C HIS A 441 10.01 16.14 -0.35
N ILE A 442 9.40 16.96 0.52
CA ILE A 442 7.95 17.11 0.71
C ILE A 442 7.21 15.86 1.22
N GLN A 443 7.23 15.70 2.56
CA GLN A 443 6.09 15.17 3.30
C GLN A 443 5.59 16.26 4.26
N SER A 444 4.81 17.21 3.73
CA SER A 444 4.15 18.25 4.54
C SER A 444 2.83 18.66 3.89
N ALA A 445 1.76 17.98 4.30
CA ALA A 445 0.39 18.21 3.86
C ALA A 445 -0.63 17.73 4.92
N ILE A 446 -0.32 17.96 6.21
CA ILE A 446 -1.26 17.81 7.33
C ILE A 446 -1.10 19.06 8.20
N ASN A 447 -2.00 20.02 8.00
CA ASN A 447 -2.40 21.08 8.94
C ASN A 447 -3.37 22.03 8.21
N ASP A 448 -4.64 21.65 8.15
CA ASP A 448 -5.77 22.55 7.91
C ASP A 448 -7.06 21.87 8.40
N VAL A 449 -8.07 22.67 8.75
CA VAL A 449 -9.39 22.25 9.27
C VAL A 449 -9.39 21.60 10.67
N GLU A 450 -8.89 22.34 11.67
CA GLU A 450 -9.61 22.45 12.95
C GLU A 450 -10.24 23.85 13.02
N ASN A 451 -11.47 24.00 12.50
CA ASN A 451 -12.47 25.04 12.85
C ASN A 451 -13.70 24.92 11.92
N VAL A 452 -14.81 24.38 12.43
CA VAL A 452 -16.22 24.75 12.20
C VAL A 452 -17.10 23.69 12.89
N ASP A 453 -18.10 24.17 13.64
CA ASP A 453 -19.16 23.45 14.38
C ASP A 453 -18.73 22.38 15.41
#